data_AF-A7RHJ4-F1
#
_entry.id   AF-A7RHJ4-F1
#
_cell.length_a   1.000
_cell.length_b   1.000
_cell.length_c   1.000
_cell.angle_alpha   90.00
_cell.angle_beta   90.00
_cell.angle_gamma   90.00
#
_symmetry.space_group_name_H-M   'P 1'
#
loop_
_entity.id
_entity.type
_entity.pdbx_description
1 polymer ?
#
loop_
_entity_poly.entity_id
_entity_poly.type
_entity_poly.pdbx_seq_one_letter_code
_entity_poly.pdbx_strand_id
1 'polypeptide(L)'
;PRVIGRFELPWVIGRFEIPRVIGRFELPSVIGRFELPSVIGRFDLLRVIGRFELPRVIGRFELPRVIGRFELPMVIGRFELPRVIGRFELPRVIGRLELPRVIGSFELWRVIG
;
A
#
# COMPACT_ATOMS: atom_id res chain seq x y z
N PRO A 1 -14.68 -12.89 3.79
CA PRO A 1 -14.72 -12.11 5.05
C PRO A 1 -14.51 -10.60 4.76
N ARG A 2 -15.07 -9.72 5.59
CA ARG A 2 -14.87 -8.26 5.53
C ARG A 2 -14.65 -7.76 6.94
N VAL A 3 -13.72 -6.83 7.12
CA VAL A 3 -13.57 -6.10 8.38
C VAL A 3 -14.18 -4.72 8.21
N ILE A 4 -15.06 -4.33 9.12
CA ILE A 4 -15.67 -2.99 9.18
C ILE A 4 -15.19 -2.33 10.47
N GLY A 5 -14.58 -1.15 10.36
CA GLY A 5 -14.07 -0.41 11.52
C GLY A 5 -12.55 -0.25 11.50
N ARG A 6 -11.94 -0.31 12.69
CA ARG A 6 -10.48 -0.22 12.86
C ARG A 6 -9.87 -1.61 12.96
N PHE A 7 -8.81 -1.84 12.22
CA PHE A 7 -8.02 -3.06 12.30
C PHE A 7 -6.54 -2.72 12.48
N GLU A 8 -5.95 -3.28 13.52
CA GLU A 8 -4.56 -3.03 13.88
C GLU A 8 -3.83 -4.36 14.06
N LEU A 9 -2.62 -4.42 13.53
CA LEU A 9 -1.70 -5.52 13.76
C LEU A 9 -0.37 -4.97 14.24
N PRO A 10 0.36 -5.63 15.14
CA PRO A 10 1.61 -5.09 15.68
C PRO A 10 2.77 -5.25 14.70
N TRP A 11 3.07 -6.47 14.24
CA TRP A 11 4.08 -6.77 13.24
C TRP A 11 3.76 -8.11 12.59
N VAL A 12 4.18 -8.26 11.35
CA VAL A 12 3.96 -9.49 10.57
C VAL A 12 5.30 -9.98 10.05
N ILE A 13 5.65 -11.23 10.37
CA ILE A 13 6.72 -11.99 9.69
C ILE A 13 6.08 -13.14 8.92
N GLY A 14 6.49 -13.31 7.66
CA GLY A 14 6.05 -14.42 6.81
C GLY A 14 5.03 -13.99 5.74
N ARG A 15 4.08 -14.88 5.43
CA ARG A 15 2.98 -14.58 4.49
C ARG A 15 1.73 -14.21 5.27
N PHE A 16 1.11 -13.10 4.90
CA PHE A 16 -0.12 -12.65 5.53
C PHE A 16 -1.12 -12.15 4.51
N GLU A 17 -2.35 -12.63 4.63
CA GLU A 17 -3.46 -12.29 3.77
C GLU A 17 -4.64 -11.85 4.63
N ILE A 18 -5.26 -10.73 4.29
CA ILE A 18 -6.36 -10.15 5.05
C ILE A 18 -7.60 -10.03 4.17
N PRO A 19 -8.80 -10.21 4.71
CA PRO A 19 -10.03 -9.81 4.01
C PRO A 19 -10.05 -8.32 3.59
N ARG A 20 -11.02 -7.97 2.73
CA ARG A 20 -11.34 -6.58 2.41
C ARG A 20 -11.60 -5.77 3.70
N VAL A 21 -11.03 -4.58 3.76
CA VAL A 21 -11.23 -3.65 4.88
C VAL A 21 -12.09 -2.46 4.44
N ILE A 22 -13.07 -2.11 5.26
CA ILE A 22 -13.85 -0.87 5.17
C ILE A 22 -13.63 -0.10 6.48
N GLY A 23 -12.90 1.00 6.43
CA GLY A 23 -12.53 1.79 7.60
C GLY A 23 -11.03 2.08 7.66
N ARG A 24 -10.42 1.89 8.83
CA ARG A 24 -9.00 2.19 9.06
C ARG A 24 -8.20 0.92 9.27
N PHE A 25 -7.13 0.77 8.51
CA PHE A 25 -6.16 -0.29 8.66
C PHE A 25 -4.80 0.31 9.04
N GLU A 26 -4.22 -0.17 10.14
CA GLU A 26 -2.91 0.26 10.62
C GLU A 26 -2.00 -0.96 10.80
N LEU A 27 -0.81 -0.89 10.20
CA LEU A 27 0.20 -1.94 10.33
C LEU A 27 1.59 -1.30 10.47
N PRO A 28 2.28 -1.46 11.61
CA PRO A 28 3.59 -0.87 11.84
C PRO A 28 4.68 -1.47 10.95
N SER A 29 4.73 -2.78 10.75
CA SER A 29 5.81 -3.40 9.96
C SER A 29 5.45 -4.78 9.40
N VAL A 30 5.92 -5.01 8.18
CA VAL A 30 5.88 -6.32 7.50
C VAL A 30 7.29 -6.73 7.11
N ILE A 31 7.66 -7.98 7.40
CA ILE A 31 8.82 -8.66 6.83
C ILE A 31 8.31 -9.94 6.15
N GLY A 32 8.33 -9.98 4.81
CA GLY A 32 7.84 -11.13 4.05
C GLY A 32 6.88 -10.73 2.93
N ARG A 33 5.78 -11.47 2.76
CA ARG A 33 4.76 -11.21 1.73
C ARG A 33 3.46 -10.79 2.40
N PHE A 34 2.93 -9.66 1.97
CA PHE A 34 1.65 -9.16 2.43
C PHE A 34 0.72 -8.91 1.25
N GLU A 35 -0.48 -9.48 1.34
CA GLU A 35 -1.52 -9.43 0.31
C GLU A 35 -2.81 -8.89 0.94
N LEU A 36 -3.34 -7.79 0.41
CA LEU A 36 -4.65 -7.24 0.79
C LEU A 36 -5.49 -7.06 -0.46
N PRO A 37 -6.71 -7.63 -0.58
CA PRO A 37 -7.49 -7.57 -1.82
C PRO A 37 -8.08 -6.18 -2.10
N SER A 38 -8.43 -5.40 -1.07
CA SER A 38 -8.87 -4.00 -1.24
C SER A 38 -9.09 -3.29 0.09
N VAL A 39 -8.89 -1.97 0.08
CA VAL A 39 -9.21 -1.08 1.20
C VAL A 39 -10.15 0.04 0.73
N ILE A 40 -11.20 0.29 1.50
CA ILE A 40 -12.05 1.48 1.39
C ILE A 40 -11.90 2.26 2.70
N GLY A 41 -11.29 3.43 2.65
CA GLY A 41 -11.01 4.26 3.83
C GLY A 41 -9.54 4.66 3.93
N ARG A 42 -8.91 4.41 5.07
CA ARG A 42 -7.50 4.77 5.34
C ARG A 42 -6.65 3.52 5.55
N PHE A 43 -5.53 3.46 4.84
CA PHE A 43 -4.49 2.46 5.03
C PHE A 43 -3.18 3.14 5.40
N ASP A 44 -2.68 2.83 6.60
CA ASP A 44 -1.41 3.34 7.11
C ASP A 44 -0.46 2.15 7.34
N LEU A 45 0.68 2.13 6.67
CA LEU A 45 1.70 1.09 6.83
C LEU A 45 3.07 1.72 6.97
N LEU A 46 3.76 1.57 8.12
CA LEU A 46 5.02 2.33 8.33
C LEU A 46 6.21 1.76 7.56
N ARG A 47 6.30 0.42 7.43
CA ARG A 47 7.45 -0.23 6.78
C ARG A 47 7.10 -1.58 6.17
N VAL A 48 7.63 -1.82 4.97
CA VAL A 48 7.65 -3.15 4.33
C VAL A 48 9.09 -3.52 3.98
N ILE A 49 9.47 -4.75 4.34
CA ILE A 49 10.64 -5.45 3.81
C ILE A 49 10.15 -6.73 3.13
N GLY A 50 10.23 -6.81 1.81
CA GLY A 50 9.76 -7.96 1.03
C GLY A 50 8.80 -7.58 -0.09
N ARG A 51 7.63 -8.24 -0.16
CA ARG A 51 6.61 -8.03 -1.19
C ARG A 51 5.31 -7.52 -0.58
N PHE A 52 4.77 -6.45 -1.15
CA PHE A 52 3.46 -5.93 -0.79
C PHE A 52 2.60 -5.77 -2.03
N GLU A 53 1.43 -6.41 -2.00
CA GLU A 53 0.46 -6.42 -3.08
C GLU A 53 -0.89 -5.91 -2.55
N LEU A 54 -1.39 -4.82 -3.14
CA LEU A 54 -2.68 -4.23 -2.81
C LEU A 54 -3.42 -3.86 -4.10
N PRO A 55 -4.39 -4.65 -4.60
CA PRO A 55 -5.03 -4.43 -5.88
C PRO A 55 -5.79 -3.10 -6.00
N ARG A 56 -6.37 -2.59 -4.91
CA ARG A 56 -7.21 -1.40 -4.95
C ARG A 56 -7.29 -0.66 -3.63
N VAL A 57 -7.11 0.66 -3.69
CA VAL A 57 -7.44 1.59 -2.60
C VAL A 57 -8.47 2.61 -3.07
N ILE A 58 -9.50 2.82 -2.25
CA ILE A 58 -10.40 3.96 -2.34
C ILE A 58 -10.29 4.75 -1.04
N GLY A 59 -9.71 5.95 -1.09
CA GLY A 59 -9.48 6.80 0.07
C GLY A 59 -8.03 7.24 0.21
N ARG A 60 -7.41 7.03 1.37
CA ARG A 60 -6.03 7.43 1.65
C ARG A 60 -5.12 6.22 1.86
N PHE A 61 -3.96 6.25 1.24
CA PHE A 61 -2.91 5.28 1.41
C PHE A 61 -1.60 6.01 1.76
N GLU A 62 -1.04 5.67 2.91
CA GLU A 62 0.23 6.21 3.41
C GLU A 62 1.20 5.06 3.68
N LEU A 63 2.35 5.09 2.99
CA LEU A 63 3.42 4.10 3.16
C LEU A 63 4.79 4.78 3.22
N PRO A 64 5.37 5.06 4.39
CA PRO A 64 6.63 5.78 4.53
C PRO A 64 7.85 5.07 3.90
N ARG A 65 7.92 3.74 3.94
CA ARG A 65 9.11 3.01 3.49
C ARG A 65 8.84 1.60 2.96
N VAL A 66 9.32 1.34 1.74
CA VAL A 66 9.40 0.00 1.16
C VAL A 66 10.84 -0.37 0.84
N ILE A 67 11.24 -1.59 1.21
CA ILE A 67 12.44 -2.27 0.71
C ILE A 67 11.98 -3.57 0.06
N GLY A 68 12.06 -3.67 -1.27
CA GLY A 68 11.65 -4.86 -2.02
C GLY A 68 10.70 -4.53 -3.18
N ARG A 69 9.56 -5.22 -3.28
CA ARG A 69 8.57 -5.03 -4.34
C ARG A 69 7.26 -4.50 -3.79
N PHE A 70 6.72 -3.49 -4.43
CA PHE A 70 5.42 -2.92 -4.13
C PHE A 70 4.58 -2.83 -5.41
N GLU A 71 3.40 -3.42 -5.37
CA GLU A 71 2.45 -3.43 -6.47
C GLU A 71 1.10 -2.90 -5.98
N LEU A 72 0.66 -1.79 -6.58
CA LEU A 72 -0.63 -1.17 -6.32
C LEU A 72 -1.31 -0.79 -7.65
N PRO A 73 -2.11 -1.70 -8.25
CA PRO A 73 -2.77 -1.49 -9.53
C PRO A 73 -3.60 -0.21 -9.64
N MET A 74 -4.34 0.16 -8.59
CA MET A 74 -5.23 1.31 -8.64
C MET A 74 -5.41 2.03 -7.29
N VAL A 75 -5.30 3.36 -7.34
CA VAL A 75 -5.71 4.26 -6.27
C VAL A 75 -6.77 5.23 -6.76
N ILE A 76 -7.84 5.38 -5.97
CA ILE A 76 -8.80 6.47 -6.09
C ILE A 76 -8.73 7.26 -4.78
N GLY A 77 -8.17 8.48 -4.81
CA GLY A 77 -8.00 9.35 -3.66
C GLY A 77 -6.57 9.87 -3.51
N ARG A 78 -5.95 9.66 -2.34
CA ARG A 78 -4.59 10.14 -2.05
C ARG A 78 -3.64 8.97 -1.83
N PHE A 79 -2.49 9.03 -2.48
CA PHE A 79 -1.40 8.10 -2.31
C PHE A 79 -0.12 8.85 -1.94
N GLU A 80 0.46 8.48 -0.81
CA GLU A 80 1.71 9.03 -0.30
C GLU A 80 2.70 7.90 -0.05
N LEU A 81 3.84 7.94 -0.75
CA LEU A 81 4.94 6.99 -0.56
C LEU A 81 6.29 7.71 -0.59
N PRO A 82 6.78 8.15 0.59
CA PRO A 82 8.03 8.87 0.77
C PRO A 82 9.30 8.19 0.23
N ARG A 83 9.42 6.86 0.38
CA ARG A 83 10.66 6.16 0.03
C ARG A 83 10.45 4.72 -0.42
N VAL A 84 10.94 4.40 -1.61
CA VAL A 84 11.09 3.02 -2.10
C VAL A 84 12.55 2.69 -2.40
N ILE A 85 12.98 1.50 -1.99
CA ILE A 85 14.20 0.84 -2.45
C ILE A 85 13.79 -0.48 -3.09
N GLY A 86 13.90 -0.61 -4.41
CA GLY A 86 13.53 -1.82 -5.16
C GLY A 86 12.60 -1.54 -6.33
N ARG A 87 11.53 -2.32 -6.47
CA ARG A 87 10.55 -2.18 -7.57
C ARG A 87 9.24 -1.60 -7.06
N PHE A 88 8.72 -0.62 -7.78
CA PHE A 88 7.43 -0.01 -7.52
C PHE A 88 6.60 0.03 -8.79
N GLU A 89 5.38 -0.52 -8.72
CA GLU A 89 4.42 -0.51 -9.81
C GLU A 89 3.11 0.11 -9.33
N LEU A 90 2.72 1.22 -9.97
CA LEU A 90 1.46 1.92 -9.74
C LEU A 90 0.83 2.30 -11.09
N PRO A 91 0.08 1.39 -11.73
CA PRO A 91 -0.53 1.63 -13.03
C PRO A 91 -1.46 2.85 -13.06
N ARG A 92 -2.34 3.02 -12.06
CA ARG A 92 -3.36 4.08 -12.13
C ARG A 92 -3.59 4.80 -10.81
N VAL A 93 -3.53 6.12 -10.87
CA VAL A 93 -4.01 7.02 -9.81
C VAL A 93 -5.11 7.91 -10.36
N ILE A 94 -6.20 8.01 -9.61
CA ILE A 94 -7.23 9.04 -9.75
C ILE A 94 -7.20 9.87 -8.46
N GLY A 95 -6.71 11.11 -8.53
CA GLY A 95 -6.49 12.00 -7.40
C GLY A 95 -5.01 12.34 -7.22
N ARG A 96 -4.55 12.40 -5.97
CA ARG A 96 -3.22 12.93 -5.62
C ARG A 96 -2.20 11.81 -5.45
N LEU A 97 -1.01 12.04 -6.02
CA LEU A 97 0.15 11.16 -5.94
C LEU A 97 1.35 11.95 -5.41
N GLU A 98 1.92 11.52 -4.29
CA GLU A 98 3.14 12.08 -3.72
C GLU A 98 4.23 11.01 -3.60
N LEU A 99 5.31 11.19 -4.37
CA LEU A 99 6.43 10.25 -4.50
C LEU A 99 7.79 10.96 -4.48
N PRO A 100 8.31 11.32 -3.29
CA PRO A 100 9.55 12.06 -3.15
C PRO A 100 10.81 11.30 -3.60
N ARG A 101 10.87 9.97 -3.39
CA ARG A 101 12.10 9.21 -3.68
C ARG A 101 11.86 7.74 -4.00
N VAL A 102 12.30 7.32 -5.18
CA VAL A 102 12.40 5.91 -5.59
C VAL A 102 13.85 5.61 -5.96
N ILE A 103 14.42 4.56 -5.37
CA ILE A 103 15.72 4.00 -5.73
C ILE A 103 15.47 2.61 -6.32
N GLY A 104 15.61 2.47 -7.63
CA GLY A 104 15.34 1.23 -8.36
C GLY A 104 14.37 1.46 -9.51
N SER A 105 13.46 0.53 -9.74
CA SER A 105 12.51 0.57 -10.85
C SER A 105 11.18 1.20 -10.41
N PHE A 106 10.66 2.07 -11.26
CA PHE A 106 9.40 2.77 -11.06
C PHE A 106 8.56 2.68 -12.34
N GLU A 107 7.35 2.13 -12.23
CA GLU A 107 6.38 2.10 -13.31
C GLU A 107 5.09 2.83 -12.90
N LEU A 108 4.75 3.88 -13.66
CA LEU A 108 3.53 4.66 -13.53
C LEU A 108 2.95 4.92 -14.91
N TRP A 109 1.70 4.51 -15.13
CA TRP A 109 1.10 4.56 -16.46
C TRP A 109 0.16 5.74 -16.61
N ARG A 110 -0.63 6.04 -15.57
CA ARG A 110 -1.63 7.12 -15.63
C ARG A 110 -1.89 7.76 -14.27
N VAL A 111 -1.86 9.09 -14.25
CA VAL A 111 -2.40 9.92 -13.17
C VAL A 111 -3.51 10.79 -13.75
N ILE A 112 -4.69 10.74 -13.13
CA ILE A 112 -5.83 11.61 -13.44
C ILE A 112 -6.04 12.48 -12.20
N GLY A 113 -5.78 13.78 -12.32
CA GLY A 113 -5.92 14.75 -11.24
C GLY A 113 -7.36 15.11 -10.91
#